data_AF-A0A2S2KQ53-F1
#
_entry.id   AF-A0A2S2KQ53-F1
#
_cell.length_a   1.000
_cell.length_b   1.000
_cell.length_c   1.000
_cell.angle_alpha   90.00
_cell.angle_beta   90.00
_cell.angle_gamma   90.00
#
_symmetry.space_group_name_H-M   'P 1'
#
loop_
_entity.id
_entity.type
_entity.pdbx_description
1 polymer ?
#
loop_
_entity_poly.entity_id
_entity_poly.type
_entity_poly.pdbx_seq_one_letter_code
_entity_poly.pdbx_strand_id
1 'polypeptide(L)'
;MKTRLLIITILSITCVTSTVMEVYGHGVGPRFNSGFYRVEDDMYSKTTVSVGESFILNGTIVSLVERDFTGNMNIRFDYTNNDPWLVNLLKSNFSCLAKDTCAESIHVFPNQNHWYMDIQPTPDSYLLKGDEIIFYSIEITPLKGGTYHVHTDPDADIPSFRYIGPGETIVVQGSQDITDGELFEFYIPYTIGFVLITIGLIYGIVFIYRKIQRKRK
;
A
#
# COMPACT_ATOMS: atom_id res chain seq x y z
N MET A 1 26.50 34.05 20.31
CA MET A 1 26.33 33.13 19.17
C MET A 1 25.30 32.08 19.57
N LYS A 2 24.01 32.41 19.70
CA LYS A 2 23.04 32.71 18.64
C LYS A 2 22.77 31.50 17.72
N THR A 3 21.91 30.58 18.19
CA THR A 3 20.65 30.15 17.54
C THR A 3 20.62 29.87 16.02
N ARG A 4 21.77 29.67 15.35
CA ARG A 4 21.82 29.47 13.89
C ARG A 4 22.26 28.07 13.45
N LEU A 5 22.55 27.16 14.37
CA LEU A 5 23.11 25.85 14.02
C LEU A 5 22.09 24.69 14.03
N LEU A 6 20.81 24.93 14.39
CA LEU A 6 19.80 23.86 14.47
C LEU A 6 18.73 23.92 13.36
N ILE A 7 18.79 24.91 12.46
CA ILE A 7 17.78 25.10 11.40
C ILE A 7 18.20 24.43 10.08
N ILE A 8 19.44 23.96 9.97
CA ILE A 8 19.95 23.38 8.70
C ILE A 8 19.63 21.88 8.54
N THR A 9 19.05 21.21 9.55
CA THR A 9 18.72 19.77 9.47
C THR A 9 17.27 19.49 9.06
N ILE A 10 16.44 20.49 8.80
CA ILE A 10 15.02 20.30 8.45
C ILE A 10 14.69 21.12 7.21
N LEU A 11 15.14 20.69 6.03
CA LEU A 11 14.43 20.86 4.74
C LEU A 11 15.27 20.39 3.52
N SER A 12 15.85 19.20 3.56
CA SER A 12 16.16 18.51 2.31
C SER A 12 14.93 17.72 1.88
N ILE A 13 13.88 18.44 1.49
CA ILE A 13 12.75 17.87 0.75
C ILE A 13 13.30 17.61 -0.65
N THR A 14 13.78 16.39 -0.87
CA THR A 14 13.87 15.84 -2.22
C THR A 14 12.43 15.70 -2.70
N CYS A 15 11.98 16.70 -3.47
CA CYS A 15 10.80 16.59 -4.31
C CYS A 15 11.13 15.56 -5.40
N VAL A 16 10.87 14.28 -5.09
CA VAL A 16 10.70 13.29 -6.15
C VAL A 16 9.30 13.55 -6.69
N THR A 17 9.22 14.02 -7.93
CA THR A 17 7.97 14.07 -8.67
C THR A 17 7.50 12.63 -8.89
N SER A 18 6.63 12.12 -8.03
CA SER A 18 5.77 11.01 -8.42
C SER A 18 4.67 11.56 -9.32
N THR A 19 4.49 10.92 -10.46
CA THR A 19 3.33 11.14 -11.33
C THR A 19 2.08 10.88 -10.51
N VAL A 20 1.24 11.91 -10.37
CA VAL A 20 -0.12 11.79 -9.84
C VAL A 20 -0.85 10.74 -10.67
N MET A 21 -1.25 9.65 -10.05
CA MET A 21 -2.22 8.73 -10.63
C MET A 21 -3.57 9.18 -10.10
N GLU A 22 -4.45 9.60 -10.99
CA GLU A 22 -5.87 9.47 -10.71
C GLU A 22 -6.15 7.96 -10.59
N VAL A 23 -7.04 7.53 -9.69
CA VAL A 23 -7.39 6.10 -9.50
C VAL A 23 -8.23 5.56 -10.66
N TYR A 24 -8.44 6.40 -11.66
CA TYR A 24 -9.00 5.98 -12.93
C TYR A 24 -7.91 5.32 -13.77
N GLY A 25 -8.32 4.42 -14.67
CA GLY A 25 -7.43 3.54 -15.42
C GLY A 25 -6.11 4.19 -15.86
N HIS A 26 -5.00 3.62 -15.40
CA HIS A 26 -3.67 4.07 -15.76
C HIS A 26 -2.85 2.94 -16.38
N GLY A 27 -2.00 3.31 -17.34
CA GLY A 27 -1.08 2.37 -17.95
C GLY A 27 -0.02 1.88 -16.97
N VAL A 28 0.47 0.66 -17.21
CA VAL A 28 1.61 0.10 -16.51
C VAL A 28 2.90 0.52 -17.23
N GLY A 29 3.86 1.09 -16.49
CA GLY A 29 5.14 1.53 -17.06
C GLY A 29 6.02 0.34 -17.51
N PRO A 30 6.93 0.51 -18.49
CA PRO A 30 7.72 -0.59 -19.09
C PRO A 30 8.57 -1.40 -18.10
N ARG A 31 8.93 -0.81 -16.96
CA ARG A 31 9.70 -1.44 -15.88
C ARG A 31 8.96 -2.58 -15.16
N PHE A 32 7.64 -2.67 -15.34
CA PHE A 32 6.78 -3.69 -14.74
C PHE A 32 6.33 -4.73 -15.78
N ASN A 33 7.07 -4.85 -16.87
CA ASN A 33 6.92 -5.94 -17.82
C ASN A 33 8.00 -7.00 -17.53
N SER A 34 7.61 -8.27 -17.55
CA SER A 34 8.47 -9.40 -17.22
C SER A 34 8.79 -10.15 -18.49
N GLY A 35 10.06 -10.55 -18.64
CA GLY A 35 10.48 -11.47 -19.69
C GLY A 35 10.25 -12.94 -19.33
N PHE A 36 9.76 -13.24 -18.12
CA PHE A 36 9.60 -14.59 -17.60
C PHE A 36 8.17 -15.08 -17.63
N TYR A 37 7.21 -14.18 -17.45
CA TYR A 37 5.79 -14.48 -17.49
C TYR A 37 4.99 -13.25 -17.86
N ARG A 38 3.75 -13.47 -18.26
CA ARG A 38 2.75 -12.43 -18.53
C ARG A 38 1.43 -12.83 -17.89
N VAL A 39 0.68 -11.85 -17.42
CA VAL A 39 -0.73 -12.04 -17.07
C VAL A 39 -1.60 -11.70 -18.26
N GLU A 40 -2.54 -12.58 -18.57
CA GLU A 40 -3.49 -12.45 -19.66
C GLU A 40 -4.93 -12.72 -19.18
N ASP A 41 -5.88 -12.13 -19.91
CA ASP A 41 -7.32 -12.36 -19.72
C ASP A 41 -7.86 -12.06 -18.33
N ASP A 42 -7.34 -11.01 -17.68
CA ASP A 42 -7.90 -10.52 -16.42
C ASP A 42 -9.33 -10.04 -16.63
N MET A 43 -10.25 -10.66 -15.90
CA MET A 43 -11.67 -10.38 -15.93
C MET A 43 -12.17 -10.20 -14.52
N TYR A 44 -12.92 -9.12 -14.32
CA TYR A 44 -13.53 -8.75 -13.05
C TYR A 44 -15.02 -9.05 -13.16
N SER A 45 -15.55 -9.85 -12.23
CA SER A 45 -16.97 -10.21 -12.26
C SER A 45 -17.89 -9.00 -12.08
N LYS A 46 -17.39 -7.93 -11.47
CA LYS A 46 -18.07 -6.65 -11.24
C LYS A 46 -17.05 -5.52 -11.23
N THR A 47 -17.46 -4.35 -11.74
CA THR A 47 -16.70 -3.09 -11.63
C THR A 47 -17.33 -2.10 -10.64
N THR A 48 -18.48 -2.47 -10.07
CA THR A 48 -19.14 -1.73 -8.99
C THR A 48 -19.69 -2.72 -7.98
N VAL A 49 -19.36 -2.54 -6.71
CA VAL A 49 -19.74 -3.43 -5.59
C VAL A 49 -20.05 -2.61 -4.36
N SER A 50 -20.79 -3.18 -3.41
CA SER A 50 -20.97 -2.59 -2.09
C SER A 50 -19.85 -3.01 -1.13
N VAL A 51 -19.62 -2.24 -0.06
CA VAL A 51 -18.77 -2.70 1.07
C VAL A 51 -19.31 -4.02 1.61
N GLY A 52 -18.43 -5.00 1.78
CA GLY A 52 -18.76 -6.36 2.20
C GLY A 52 -19.29 -7.27 1.08
N GLU A 53 -19.45 -6.76 -0.14
CA GLU A 53 -19.87 -7.56 -1.30
C GLU A 53 -18.65 -8.02 -2.11
N SER A 54 -18.47 -9.34 -2.20
CA SER A 54 -17.35 -9.89 -2.96
C SER A 54 -17.49 -9.70 -4.48
N PHE A 55 -16.35 -9.56 -5.14
CA PHE A 55 -16.18 -9.77 -6.58
C PHE A 55 -15.06 -10.78 -6.84
N ILE A 56 -15.01 -11.29 -8.07
CA ILE A 56 -14.05 -12.30 -8.48
C ILE A 56 -13.16 -11.70 -9.56
N LEU A 57 -11.85 -11.84 -9.38
CA LEU A 57 -10.82 -11.57 -10.37
C LEU A 57 -10.30 -12.90 -10.91
N ASN A 58 -10.55 -13.14 -12.19
CA ASN A 58 -10.08 -14.32 -12.91
C ASN A 58 -9.05 -13.91 -13.94
N GLY A 59 -8.06 -14.76 -14.20
CA GLY A 59 -7.12 -14.54 -15.28
C GLY A 59 -6.20 -15.74 -15.47
N THR A 60 -5.16 -15.52 -16.27
CA THR A 60 -4.14 -16.52 -16.55
C THR A 60 -2.74 -15.96 -16.39
N ILE A 61 -1.82 -16.79 -15.89
CA ILE A 61 -0.39 -16.53 -15.95
C ILE A 61 0.19 -17.44 -17.02
N VAL A 62 0.87 -16.84 -17.99
CA VAL A 62 1.55 -17.53 -19.09
C VAL A 62 3.06 -17.46 -18.85
N SER A 63 3.71 -18.61 -18.80
CA SER A 63 5.17 -18.68 -18.80
C SER A 63 5.73 -18.26 -20.16
N LEU A 64 6.77 -17.42 -20.15
CA LEU A 64 7.50 -16.99 -21.36
C LEU A 64 8.87 -17.65 -21.48
N VAL A 65 9.17 -18.59 -20.60
CA VAL A 65 10.45 -19.29 -20.53
C VAL A 65 10.25 -20.79 -20.39
N GLU A 66 11.24 -21.56 -20.85
CA GLU A 66 11.21 -23.03 -20.82
C GLU A 66 11.61 -23.62 -19.44
N ARG A 67 11.94 -22.78 -18.46
CA ARG A 67 12.38 -23.22 -17.13
C ARG A 67 11.30 -23.02 -16.09
N ASP A 68 11.26 -23.94 -15.14
CA ASP A 68 10.37 -23.86 -13.99
C ASP A 68 10.81 -22.75 -13.02
N PHE A 69 9.84 -22.07 -12.42
CA PHE A 69 10.08 -21.14 -11.32
C PHE A 69 8.89 -21.07 -10.36
N THR A 70 9.16 -20.69 -9.12
CA THR A 70 8.14 -20.45 -8.11
C THR A 70 7.78 -18.97 -8.12
N GLY A 71 6.50 -18.66 -7.90
CA GLY A 71 6.01 -17.31 -7.74
C GLY A 71 4.91 -17.20 -6.69
N ASN A 72 4.57 -15.98 -6.33
CA ASN A 72 3.50 -15.66 -5.39
C ASN A 72 2.46 -14.79 -6.10
N MET A 73 1.18 -15.07 -5.86
CA MET A 73 0.10 -14.31 -6.46
C MET A 73 -0.25 -13.09 -5.60
N ASN A 74 0.19 -11.90 -6.00
CA ASN A 74 -0.17 -10.68 -5.27
C ASN A 74 -1.21 -9.87 -6.05
N ILE A 75 -1.94 -9.04 -5.31
CA ILE A 75 -2.86 -8.07 -5.88
C ILE A 75 -2.42 -6.69 -5.46
N ARG A 76 -2.41 -5.77 -6.42
CA ARG A 76 -2.11 -4.36 -6.20
C ARG A 76 -3.40 -3.57 -6.28
N PHE A 77 -3.65 -2.74 -5.27
CA PHE A 77 -4.76 -1.80 -5.24
C PHE A 77 -4.18 -0.39 -5.19
N ASP A 78 -4.38 0.38 -6.25
CA ASP A 78 -4.16 1.82 -6.22
C ASP A 78 -5.48 2.50 -5.80
N TYR A 79 -5.44 3.43 -4.85
CA TYR A 79 -6.65 3.99 -4.24
C TYR A 79 -6.46 5.43 -3.80
N THR A 80 -7.56 6.20 -3.79
CA THR A 80 -7.59 7.58 -3.32
C THR A 80 -8.35 7.61 -2.02
N ASN A 81 -7.65 7.99 -0.96
CA ASN A 81 -8.28 8.32 0.31
C ASN A 81 -8.63 9.80 0.36
N ASN A 82 -9.85 10.08 0.85
CA ASN A 82 -10.21 11.39 1.39
C ASN A 82 -9.86 11.47 2.89
N ASP A 83 -8.69 10.95 3.29
CA ASP A 83 -8.30 10.91 4.70
C ASP A 83 -8.25 12.34 5.28
N PRO A 84 -8.67 12.55 6.54
CA PRO A 84 -8.60 13.86 7.20
C PRO A 84 -7.17 14.42 7.19
N TRP A 85 -7.06 15.75 7.04
CA TRP A 85 -5.81 16.51 6.91
C TRP A 85 -4.67 16.13 7.90
N LEU A 86 -4.99 15.64 9.10
CA LEU A 86 -4.01 15.21 10.11
C LEU A 86 -3.27 13.91 9.71
N VAL A 87 -3.96 12.96 9.09
CA VAL A 87 -3.34 11.72 8.57
C VAL A 87 -2.46 12.06 7.37
N ASN A 88 -2.94 12.95 6.50
CA ASN A 88 -2.14 13.47 5.39
C ASN A 88 -0.90 14.22 5.86
N LEU A 89 -0.93 14.97 6.97
CA LEU A 89 0.25 15.64 7.53
C LEU A 89 1.32 14.66 8.04
N LEU A 90 0.90 13.51 8.57
CA LEU A 90 1.81 12.47 9.05
C LEU A 90 2.36 11.59 7.91
N LYS A 91 1.53 11.30 6.89
CA LYS A 91 1.92 10.57 5.68
C LYS A 91 2.76 11.41 4.69
N SER A 92 2.54 12.73 4.62
CA SER A 92 3.14 13.62 3.61
C SER A 92 4.61 13.99 3.85
N ASN A 93 5.25 13.56 4.94
CA ASN A 93 6.70 13.70 5.10
C ASN A 93 7.54 12.85 4.12
N PHE A 94 6.91 12.05 3.25
CA PHE A 94 7.62 11.27 2.23
C PHE A 94 7.27 11.51 0.75
N SER A 95 6.23 12.26 0.37
CA SER A 95 5.97 12.52 -1.08
C SER A 95 4.79 13.43 -1.46
N CYS A 96 3.90 13.82 -0.54
CA CYS A 96 2.52 14.15 -0.95
C CYS A 96 1.97 15.51 -0.48
N LEU A 97 2.79 16.56 -0.48
CA LEU A 97 2.40 17.88 0.07
C LEU A 97 1.78 18.86 -0.94
N ALA A 98 1.48 18.44 -2.18
CA ALA A 98 0.86 19.33 -3.16
C ALA A 98 -0.14 18.57 -4.06
N LYS A 99 -1.43 18.81 -3.78
CA LYS A 99 -2.68 18.42 -4.48
C LYS A 99 -3.48 17.32 -3.77
N ASP A 100 -4.76 17.60 -3.59
CA ASP A 100 -5.78 16.89 -2.81
C ASP A 100 -6.13 15.47 -3.29
N THR A 101 -5.22 14.73 -3.93
CA THR A 101 -5.42 13.33 -4.31
C THR A 101 -4.08 12.61 -4.34
N CYS A 102 -3.81 11.81 -3.31
CA CYS A 102 -2.70 10.87 -3.30
C CYS A 102 -3.27 9.51 -3.69
N ALA A 103 -2.90 8.99 -4.87
CA ALA A 103 -3.04 7.57 -5.12
C ALA A 103 -1.99 6.85 -4.28
N GLU A 104 -2.47 6.12 -3.27
CA GLU A 104 -1.65 5.19 -2.50
C GLU A 104 -1.75 3.80 -3.15
N SER A 105 -0.69 3.01 -3.05
CA SER A 105 -0.64 1.64 -3.60
C SER A 105 -0.54 0.66 -2.44
N ILE A 106 -1.49 -0.26 -2.35
CA ILE A 106 -1.43 -1.39 -1.43
C ILE A 106 -1.04 -2.63 -2.21
N HIS A 107 -0.05 -3.34 -1.68
CA HIS A 107 0.34 -4.65 -2.16
C HIS A 107 -0.15 -5.69 -1.17
N VAL A 108 -1.07 -6.53 -1.62
CA VAL A 108 -1.66 -7.60 -0.81
C VAL A 108 -1.09 -8.93 -1.29
N PHE A 109 -0.42 -9.64 -0.39
CA PHE A 109 0.14 -10.96 -0.63
C PHE A 109 -0.93 -12.05 -0.48
N PRO A 110 -0.70 -13.26 -1.03
CA PRO A 110 -1.55 -14.42 -0.76
C PRO A 110 -1.83 -14.56 0.74
N ASN A 111 -3.07 -14.85 1.10
CA ASN A 111 -3.48 -15.10 2.49
C ASN A 111 -3.26 -13.92 3.46
N GLN A 112 -3.07 -12.71 2.94
CA GLN A 112 -2.99 -11.51 3.75
C GLN A 112 -4.21 -10.65 3.50
N ASN A 113 -4.91 -10.31 4.58
CA ASN A 113 -5.93 -9.28 4.53
C ASN A 113 -5.26 -7.93 4.71
N HIS A 114 -5.77 -6.93 3.99
CA HIS A 114 -5.43 -5.54 4.24
C HIS A 114 -6.59 -4.86 4.96
N TRP A 115 -6.33 -3.70 5.56
CA TRP A 115 -7.36 -2.93 6.27
C TRP A 115 -8.55 -2.53 5.39
N TYR A 116 -8.40 -2.55 4.06
CA TYR A 116 -9.43 -2.13 3.10
C TYR A 116 -10.02 -3.27 2.27
N MET A 117 -9.36 -4.43 2.26
CA MET A 117 -9.71 -5.54 1.39
C MET A 117 -9.45 -6.84 2.13
N ASP A 118 -10.48 -7.67 2.23
CA ASP A 118 -10.37 -9.07 2.61
C ASP A 118 -10.22 -9.90 1.33
N ILE A 119 -9.19 -10.75 1.27
CA ILE A 119 -8.89 -11.55 0.10
C ILE A 119 -8.99 -13.01 0.52
N GLN A 120 -9.85 -13.77 -0.15
CA GLN A 120 -9.97 -15.19 0.16
C GLN A 120 -8.62 -15.89 -0.03
N PRO A 121 -8.27 -16.81 0.89
CA PRO A 121 -6.99 -17.48 0.85
C PRO A 121 -6.65 -18.09 -0.52
N THR A 122 -5.48 -17.73 -1.05
CA THR A 122 -4.87 -18.33 -2.25
C THR A 122 -3.63 -19.12 -1.84
N PRO A 123 -3.18 -20.13 -2.59
CA PRO A 123 -1.91 -20.80 -2.27
C PRO A 123 -0.77 -19.79 -2.08
N ASP A 124 0.04 -19.95 -1.02
CA ASP A 124 1.14 -19.03 -0.68
C ASP A 124 2.12 -18.84 -1.84
N SER A 125 2.31 -19.91 -2.63
CA SER A 125 3.12 -19.92 -3.84
C SER A 125 2.52 -20.83 -4.89
N TYR A 126 2.85 -20.57 -6.16
CA TYR A 126 2.60 -21.46 -7.29
C TYR A 126 3.92 -21.86 -7.94
N LEU A 127 3.98 -23.09 -8.44
CA LEU A 127 5.04 -23.54 -9.34
C LEU A 127 4.53 -23.33 -10.76
N LEU A 128 5.20 -22.46 -11.53
CA LEU A 128 4.95 -22.31 -12.96
C LEU A 128 6.04 -23.06 -13.72
N LYS A 129 5.64 -24.09 -14.47
CA LYS A 129 6.54 -24.84 -15.32
C LYS A 129 6.87 -24.09 -16.60
N GLY A 130 7.94 -24.51 -17.25
CA GLY A 130 8.28 -24.04 -18.59
C GLY A 130 7.08 -24.15 -19.56
N ASP A 131 6.79 -23.05 -20.28
CA ASP A 131 5.68 -22.92 -21.22
C ASP A 131 4.27 -23.26 -20.67
N GLU A 132 4.11 -23.31 -19.35
CA GLU A 132 2.82 -23.61 -18.71
C GLU A 132 1.92 -22.37 -18.67
N ILE A 133 0.61 -22.64 -18.67
CA ILE A 133 -0.45 -21.65 -18.42
C ILE A 133 -1.19 -22.07 -17.17
N ILE A 134 -1.24 -21.18 -16.18
CA ILE A 134 -1.98 -21.37 -14.92
C ILE A 134 -3.18 -20.44 -14.90
N PHE A 135 -4.36 -21.01 -14.62
CA PHE A 135 -5.58 -20.26 -14.36
C PHE A 135 -5.68 -19.91 -12.88
N TYR A 136 -6.11 -18.69 -12.58
CA TYR A 136 -6.36 -18.27 -11.22
C TYR A 136 -7.74 -17.60 -11.08
N SER A 137 -8.28 -17.66 -9.87
CA SER A 137 -9.57 -17.09 -9.49
C SER A 137 -9.45 -16.62 -8.04
N ILE A 138 -9.56 -15.31 -7.84
CA ILE A 138 -9.35 -14.66 -6.55
C ILE A 138 -10.64 -13.95 -6.17
N GLU A 139 -11.19 -14.27 -5.00
CA GLU A 139 -12.34 -13.57 -4.44
C GLU A 139 -11.85 -12.45 -3.53
N ILE A 140 -12.34 -11.24 -3.79
CA ILE A 140 -11.95 -10.00 -3.11
C ILE A 140 -13.21 -9.36 -2.53
N THR A 141 -13.14 -9.02 -1.24
CA THR A 141 -14.22 -8.37 -0.49
C THR A 141 -13.76 -7.02 0.04
N PRO A 142 -14.25 -5.91 -0.52
CA PRO A 142 -13.91 -4.58 -0.02
C PRO A 142 -14.50 -4.31 1.37
N LEU A 143 -13.67 -3.77 2.25
CA LEU A 143 -14.04 -3.39 3.62
C LEU A 143 -14.28 -1.89 3.78
N LYS A 144 -13.97 -1.09 2.76
CA LYS A 144 -14.12 0.37 2.77
C LYS A 144 -14.61 0.88 1.41
N GLY A 145 -15.51 1.86 1.45
CA GLY A 145 -16.03 2.53 0.27
C GLY A 145 -14.96 3.43 -0.36
N GLY A 146 -14.96 3.50 -1.68
CA GLY A 146 -13.93 4.24 -2.42
C GLY A 146 -13.86 3.82 -3.88
N THR A 147 -12.92 4.43 -4.60
CA THR A 147 -12.54 4.01 -5.94
C THR A 147 -11.16 3.37 -5.85
N TYR A 148 -11.03 2.18 -6.43
CA TYR A 148 -9.82 1.38 -6.44
C TYR A 148 -9.45 1.05 -7.88
N HIS A 149 -8.18 1.08 -8.22
CA HIS A 149 -7.66 0.54 -9.47
C HIS A 149 -6.87 -0.71 -9.13
N VAL A 150 -7.38 -1.85 -9.56
CA VAL A 150 -6.95 -3.17 -9.10
C VAL A 150 -6.14 -3.82 -10.20
N HIS A 151 -4.93 -4.24 -9.90
CA HIS A 151 -4.05 -5.00 -10.79
C HIS A 151 -3.70 -6.35 -10.19
N THR A 152 -3.59 -7.35 -11.05
CA THR A 152 -2.84 -8.57 -10.75
C THR A 152 -1.35 -8.24 -10.73
N ASP A 153 -0.63 -8.70 -9.72
CA ASP A 153 0.78 -8.35 -9.50
C ASP A 153 1.55 -9.60 -9.05
N PRO A 154 1.63 -10.64 -9.91
CA PRO A 154 2.37 -11.83 -9.54
C PRO A 154 3.82 -11.46 -9.34
N ASP A 155 4.48 -12.11 -8.37
CA ASP A 155 5.92 -12.02 -8.21
C ASP A 155 6.54 -13.37 -8.52
N ALA A 156 7.78 -13.36 -9.00
CA ALA A 156 8.58 -14.57 -9.16
C ALA A 156 9.69 -14.57 -8.13
N ASP A 157 10.10 -15.74 -7.63
CA ASP A 157 11.27 -15.93 -6.77
C ASP A 157 12.60 -15.77 -7.56
N ILE A 158 12.62 -14.77 -8.44
CA ILE A 158 13.74 -14.36 -9.28
C ILE A 158 13.96 -12.88 -8.98
N PRO A 159 15.13 -12.49 -8.42
CA PRO A 159 15.38 -11.12 -8.03
C PRO A 159 15.21 -10.17 -9.22
N SER A 160 14.47 -9.08 -9.00
CA SER A 160 14.40 -7.87 -9.85
C SER A 160 13.31 -7.80 -10.93
N PHE A 161 12.39 -8.76 -11.05
CA PHE A 161 11.35 -8.69 -12.09
C PHE A 161 9.94 -8.82 -11.53
N ARG A 162 9.34 -7.66 -11.30
CA ARG A 162 7.93 -7.52 -10.96
C ARG A 162 7.12 -7.33 -12.24
N TYR A 163 6.04 -8.10 -12.40
CA TYR A 163 5.07 -7.86 -13.45
C TYR A 163 3.80 -7.27 -12.85
N ILE A 164 3.28 -6.20 -13.46
CA ILE A 164 1.95 -5.70 -13.11
C ILE A 164 1.04 -5.94 -14.31
N GLY A 165 -0.01 -6.72 -14.10
CA GLY A 165 -1.03 -7.04 -15.09
C GLY A 165 -1.89 -5.85 -15.47
N PRO A 166 -2.81 -6.05 -16.42
CA PRO A 166 -3.82 -5.04 -16.72
C PRO A 166 -4.58 -4.68 -15.43
N GLY A 167 -5.04 -3.43 -15.36
CA GLY A 167 -5.77 -2.92 -14.21
C GLY A 167 -7.20 -2.57 -14.59
N GLU A 168 -8.11 -2.72 -13.64
CA GLU A 168 -9.51 -2.32 -13.78
C GLU A 168 -9.91 -1.41 -12.62
N THR A 169 -10.75 -0.42 -12.89
CA THR A 169 -11.28 0.46 -11.85
C THR A 169 -12.53 -0.15 -11.23
N ILE A 170 -12.48 -0.42 -9.92
CA ILE A 170 -13.56 -0.94 -9.11
C ILE A 170 -14.10 0.17 -8.21
N VAL A 171 -15.40 0.45 -8.33
CA VAL A 171 -16.11 1.41 -7.47
C VAL A 171 -16.79 0.67 -6.33
N VAL A 172 -16.39 0.98 -5.10
CA VAL A 172 -16.95 0.39 -3.88
C VAL A 172 -17.90 1.39 -3.21
N GLN A 173 -19.17 1.04 -3.17
CA GLN A 173 -20.23 1.83 -2.56
C GLN A 173 -20.36 1.49 -1.07
N GLY A 174 -20.46 2.51 -0.22
CA GLY A 174 -20.68 2.30 1.21
C GLY A 174 -19.87 3.27 2.05
N SER A 175 -19.69 2.92 3.33
CA SER A 175 -18.99 3.78 4.29
C SER A 175 -17.50 3.91 3.96
N GLN A 176 -16.97 5.13 4.10
CA GLN A 176 -15.54 5.42 4.08
C GLN A 176 -14.96 5.60 5.49
N ASP A 177 -15.70 5.16 6.51
CA ASP A 177 -15.26 5.25 7.90
C ASP A 177 -14.03 4.38 8.15
N ILE A 178 -13.42 4.61 9.31
CA ILE A 178 -12.26 3.84 9.78
C ILE A 178 -12.64 2.37 9.89
N THR A 179 -11.88 1.49 9.23
CA THR A 179 -12.06 0.04 9.36
C THR A 179 -11.44 -0.48 10.66
N ASP A 180 -11.86 -1.66 11.12
CA ASP A 180 -11.25 -2.31 12.29
C ASP A 180 -9.74 -2.53 12.09
N GLY A 181 -9.34 -2.93 10.88
CA GLY A 181 -7.92 -3.07 10.53
C GLY A 181 -7.16 -1.76 10.71
N GLU A 182 -7.68 -0.65 10.19
CA GLU A 182 -7.09 0.68 10.40
C GLU A 182 -7.01 1.04 11.89
N LEU A 183 -8.09 0.78 12.64
CA LEU A 183 -8.17 1.14 14.05
C LEU A 183 -7.12 0.39 14.89
N PHE A 184 -7.07 -0.93 14.75
CA PHE A 184 -6.29 -1.79 15.63
C PHE A 184 -4.84 -1.96 15.19
N GLU A 185 -4.55 -1.94 13.89
CA GLU A 185 -3.20 -2.17 13.38
C GLU A 185 -2.44 -0.87 13.13
N PHE A 186 -3.14 0.25 12.94
CA PHE A 186 -2.52 1.56 12.71
C PHE A 186 -2.80 2.58 13.81
N TYR A 187 -4.06 2.99 13.98
CA TYR A 187 -4.38 4.15 14.81
C TYR A 187 -4.07 3.94 16.29
N ILE A 188 -4.41 2.78 16.87
CA ILE A 188 -4.15 2.48 18.28
C ILE A 188 -2.64 2.38 18.56
N PRO A 189 -1.85 1.55 17.85
CA PRO A 189 -0.41 1.46 18.07
C PRO A 189 0.30 2.82 17.90
N TYR A 190 -0.09 3.59 16.88
CA TYR A 190 0.46 4.92 16.64
C TYR A 190 0.17 5.87 17.80
N THR A 191 -1.09 5.91 18.26
CA THR A 191 -1.50 6.79 19.37
C THR A 191 -0.77 6.43 20.66
N ILE A 192 -0.65 5.14 20.98
CA ILE A 192 0.11 4.67 22.14
C ILE A 192 1.58 5.08 22.01
N GLY A 193 2.21 4.85 20.86
CA GLY A 193 3.59 5.26 20.60
C GLY A 193 3.82 6.75 20.79
N PHE A 194 2.92 7.58 20.26
CA PHE A 194 2.99 9.04 20.40
C PHE A 194 2.87 9.49 21.87
N VAL A 195 1.94 8.89 22.64
CA VAL A 195 1.79 9.16 24.07
C VAL A 195 3.06 8.80 24.84
N LEU A 196 3.66 7.64 24.56
CA LEU A 196 4.89 7.19 25.22
C LEU A 196 6.09 8.09 24.92
N ILE A 197 6.26 8.51 23.65
CA ILE A 197 7.31 9.46 23.26
C ILE A 197 7.11 10.81 23.98
N THR A 198 5.87 11.30 24.01
CA THR A 198 5.54 12.57 24.67
C THR A 198 5.84 12.51 26.17
N ILE A 199 5.46 11.42 26.84
CA ILE A 199 5.79 11.18 28.25
C ILE A 199 7.31 11.17 28.44
N GLY A 200 8.05 10.42 27.61
CA GLY A 200 9.52 10.36 27.66
C GLY A 200 10.18 11.72 27.50
N LEU A 201 9.70 12.55 26.57
CA LEU A 201 10.18 13.92 26.37
C LEU A 201 9.92 14.80 27.60
N ILE A 202 8.71 14.74 28.17
CA ILE A 202 8.37 15.50 29.39
C ILE A 202 9.28 15.09 30.55
N TYR A 203 9.47 13.79 30.79
CA TYR A 203 10.38 13.31 31.83
C TYR A 203 11.83 13.73 31.59
N GLY A 204 12.30 13.66 30.34
CA GLY A 204 13.63 14.13 29.95
C GLY A 204 13.85 15.62 30.25
N ILE A 205 12.88 16.47 29.87
CA ILE A 205 12.90 17.91 30.15
C ILE A 205 12.93 18.17 31.65
N VAL A 206 12.06 17.51 32.43
CA VAL A 206 12.01 17.67 33.90
C VAL A 206 13.33 17.26 34.55
N PHE A 207 13.93 16.14 34.11
CA PHE A 207 15.21 15.67 34.61
C PHE A 207 16.35 16.66 34.31
N ILE A 208 16.44 17.14 33.07
CA ILE A 208 17.44 18.15 32.66
C ILE A 208 17.26 19.43 33.47
N TYR A 209 16.02 19.92 33.60
CA TYR A 209 15.70 21.12 34.37
C TYR A 209 16.15 20.97 35.84
N ARG A 210 15.81 19.86 36.49
CA ARG A 210 16.24 19.56 37.87
C ARG A 210 17.77 19.50 38.01
N LYS A 211 18.46 18.90 37.03
CA LYS A 211 19.93 18.82 37.01
C LYS A 211 20.58 20.21 36.90
N ILE A 212 20.01 21.10 36.08
CA ILE A 212 20.48 22.49 35.95
C ILE A 212 20.28 23.25 37.26
N GLN A 213 19.11 23.12 37.90
CA GLN A 213 18.83 23.79 39.18
C GLN A 213 19.79 23.34 40.30
N ARG A 214 20.15 22.05 40.36
CA ARG A 214 21.13 21.54 41.33
C ARG A 214 22.55 22.09 41.12
N LYS A 215 22.97 22.34 39.88
CA LYS A 215 24.29 22.94 39.58
C LYS A 215 24.38 24.44 39.90
N ARG A 216 23.25 25.11 40.12
CA ARG A 216 23.17 26.55 40.45
C ARG A 216 23.11 26.83 41.95
N LYS A 217 22.94 25.81 42.78
CA LYS A 217 23.11 25.88 44.24
C LYS A 217 24.52 25.47 44.60
#